data_AF-H9FK02-F1
#
_entry.id   AF-H9FK02-F1
#
_cell.length_a   1.000
_cell.length_b   1.000
_cell.length_c   1.000
_cell.angle_alpha   90.00
_cell.angle_beta   90.00
_cell.angle_gamma   90.00
#
_symmetry.space_group_name_H-M   'P 1'
#
loop_
_entity.id
_entity.type
_entity.pdbx_description
1 polymer ?
#
loop_
_entity_poly.entity_id
_entity_poly.type
_entity_poly.pdbx_seq_one_letter_code
_entity_poly.pdbx_strand_id
1 'polypeptide(L)' 'EEVATIRVSGVGNNISFEEKKKVLIQRQGSGTFVQTDKPIYTPGQQVYFRIVTMDSNFVPVNDKYSMVELQDPN' A
#
# COMPACT_ATOMS: atom_id res chain seq x y z
N GLU A 1 8.49 5.91 8.20
CA GLU A 1 7.66 7.05 8.64
C GLU A 1 8.51 8.30 8.64
N GLU A 2 7.99 9.41 8.15
CA GLU A 2 8.73 10.67 8.09
C GLU A 2 7.92 11.76 8.81
N VAL A 3 8.58 12.56 9.65
CA VAL A 3 7.94 13.71 10.32
C VAL A 3 8.33 14.98 9.56
N ALA A 4 7.35 15.66 8.98
CA ALA A 4 7.55 16.90 8.26
C ALA A 4 6.84 18.08 8.95
N THR A 5 7.33 19.30 8.74
CA THR A 5 6.65 20.51 9.20
C THR A 5 5.89 21.14 8.04
N ILE A 6 4.57 21.22 8.16
CA ILE A 6 3.71 21.92 7.20
C ILE A 6 3.51 23.36 7.68
N ARG A 7 3.74 24.32 6.78
CA ARG A 7 3.46 25.75 7.00
C ARG A 7 2.27 26.15 6.14
N VAL A 8 1.23 26.70 6.75
CA VAL A 8 0.07 27.26 6.06
C VAL A 8 0.05 28.76 6.32
N SER A 9 -0.07 29.56 5.26
CA SER A 9 -0.18 31.02 5.37
C SER A 9 -1.24 31.54 4.41
N GLY A 10 -2.04 32.51 4.86
CA GLY A 10 -3.05 33.16 4.05
C GLY A 10 -3.00 34.68 4.23
N VAL A 11 -3.23 35.40 3.13
CA VAL A 11 -3.33 36.87 3.11
C VAL A 11 -4.64 37.26 2.44
N GLY A 12 -5.44 38.04 3.14
CA GLY A 12 -6.64 38.70 2.64
C GLY A 12 -6.58 40.20 2.90
N ASN A 13 -7.64 40.92 2.50
CA ASN A 13 -7.62 42.40 2.46
C ASN A 13 -7.20 43.07 3.77
N ASN A 14 -7.60 42.52 4.94
CA ASN A 14 -7.25 43.05 6.27
C ASN A 14 -6.73 41.97 7.24
N ILE A 15 -6.46 40.75 6.77
CA ILE A 15 -6.11 39.63 7.64
C ILE A 15 -4.95 38.85 7.02
N SER A 16 -3.91 38.62 7.80
CA SER A 16 -2.84 37.69 7.48
C SER A 16 -2.68 36.68 8.60
N PHE A 17 -2.52 35.41 8.28
CA PHE A 17 -2.22 34.38 9.26
C PHE A 17 -1.13 33.44 8.75
N GLU A 18 -0.39 32.84 9.69
CA GLU A 18 0.59 31.81 9.45
C GLU A 18 0.56 30.80 10.59
N GLU A 19 0.52 29.52 10.26
CA GLU A 19 0.58 28.42 11.22
C GLU A 19 1.56 27.35 10.75
N LYS A 20 2.26 26.72 11.70
CA LYS A 20 3.19 25.60 11.45
C LYS A 20 2.83 24.42 12.32
N LYS A 21 2.75 23.23 11.73
CA LYS A 21 2.47 22.00 12.46
C LYS A 21 3.35 20.85 11.99
N LYS A 22 3.85 20.06 12.93
CA LYS A 22 4.51 18.78 12.63
C LYS A 22 3.44 17.74 12.28
N VAL A 23 3.60 17.07 11.16
CA VAL A 23 2.71 16.01 10.69
C VAL A 23 3.51 14.75 10.42
N LEU A 24 2.87 13.61 10.63
CA LEU A 24 3.40 12.31 10.24
C LEU A 24 3.00 12.04 8.79
N ILE A 25 3.99 11.81 7.92
CA ILE A 25 3.76 11.40 6.55
C ILE A 25 3.97 9.89 6.49
N GLN A 26 2.88 9.19 6.16
CA GLN A 26 2.88 7.76 5.90
C GLN A 26 2.60 7.54 4.41
N ARG A 27 3.30 6.59 3.80
CA ARG A 27 2.93 6.13 2.45
C ARG A 27 1.55 5.48 2.55
N GLN A 28 0.68 5.79 1.60
CA GLN A 28 -0.59 5.09 1.49
C GLN A 28 -0.31 3.60 1.32
N GLY A 29 -0.79 2.81 2.27
CA GLY A 29 -0.62 1.37 2.26
C GLY A 29 -1.54 0.73 1.22
N SER A 30 -1.08 -0.36 0.65
CA SER A 30 -1.89 -1.30 -0.13
C SER A 30 -1.79 -2.69 0.50
N GLY A 31 -2.86 -3.46 0.44
CA GLY A 31 -2.87 -4.86 0.85
C GLY A 31 -2.69 -5.78 -0.35
N THR A 32 -1.73 -6.71 -0.28
CA THR A 32 -1.55 -7.76 -1.29
C THR A 32 -2.09 -9.08 -0.76
N PHE A 33 -2.96 -9.72 -1.55
CA PHE A 33 -3.59 -10.99 -1.23
C PHE A 33 -3.17 -12.04 -2.26
N VAL A 34 -2.80 -13.22 -1.76
CA VAL A 34 -2.47 -14.38 -2.59
C VAL A 34 -3.50 -15.46 -2.30
N GLN A 35 -4.08 -16.03 -3.35
CA GLN A 35 -5.03 -17.13 -3.23
C GLN A 35 -4.70 -18.22 -4.24
N THR A 36 -4.65 -19.45 -3.77
CA THR A 36 -4.50 -20.65 -4.59
C THR A 36 -5.86 -21.24 -4.94
N ASP A 37 -5.90 -22.08 -5.98
CA ASP A 37 -7.13 -22.78 -6.38
C ASP A 37 -7.57 -23.84 -5.37
N LYS A 38 -6.63 -24.39 -4.58
CA LYS A 38 -6.87 -25.40 -3.55
C LYS A 38 -6.00 -25.15 -2.31
N PRO A 39 -6.45 -25.59 -1.12
CA PRO A 39 -5.67 -25.47 0.10
C PRO A 39 -4.60 -26.56 0.28
N ILE A 40 -4.75 -27.72 -0.38
CA ILE A 40 -3.86 -28.89 -0.24
C ILE A 40 -3.63 -29.49 -1.63
N TYR A 41 -2.37 -29.85 -1.92
CA TYR A 41 -1.95 -30.46 -3.17
C TYR A 41 -1.26 -31.81 -2.93
N THR A 42 -1.50 -32.77 -3.80
CA THR A 42 -0.71 -34.00 -3.87
C THR A 42 0.50 -33.79 -4.79
N PRO A 43 1.57 -34.60 -4.65
CA PRO A 43 2.72 -34.52 -5.55
C PRO A 43 2.31 -34.63 -7.03
N GLY A 44 2.90 -33.78 -7.87
CA GLY A 44 2.61 -33.72 -9.31
C GLY A 44 1.37 -32.91 -9.71
N GLN A 45 0.59 -32.40 -8.75
CA GLN A 45 -0.50 -31.47 -9.08
C GLN A 45 0.03 -30.07 -9.41
N GLN A 46 -0.55 -29.46 -10.44
CA GLN A 46 -0.30 -28.07 -10.78
C GLN A 46 -1.05 -27.14 -9.82
N VAL A 47 -0.36 -26.11 -9.34
CA VAL A 47 -0.91 -25.05 -8.47
C VAL A 47 -1.30 -23.87 -9.34
N TYR A 48 -2.57 -23.48 -9.30
CA TYR A 48 -3.03 -22.21 -9.87
C TYR A 48 -3.17 -21.19 -8.74
N PHE A 49 -2.68 -19.98 -8.94
CA PHE A 49 -2.79 -18.92 -7.96
C PHE A 49 -3.11 -17.58 -8.61
N ARG A 50 -3.66 -16.68 -7.81
CA ARG A 50 -3.90 -15.28 -8.17
C ARG A 50 -3.32 -14.37 -7.09
N ILE A 51 -2.75 -13.26 -7.54
CA ILE A 51 -2.24 -12.18 -6.70
C ILE A 51 -3.05 -10.94 -7.02
N VAL A 52 -3.58 -10.28 -5.99
CA VAL A 52 -4.32 -9.03 -6.13
C VAL A 52 -3.82 -8.04 -5.09
N THR A 53 -3.46 -6.85 -5.52
CA THR A 53 -3.12 -5.74 -4.63
C THR A 53 -4.23 -4.69 -4.70
N MET A 54 -4.70 -4.24 -3.53
CA MET A 54 -5.78 -3.25 -3.42
C MET A 54 -5.37 -2.10 -2.50
N ASP A 55 -5.89 -0.91 -2.81
CA ASP A 55 -5.73 0.27 -1.96
C ASP A 55 -6.67 0.22 -0.72
N SER A 56 -6.65 1.29 0.07
CA SER A 56 -7.50 1.44 1.26
C SER A 56 -9.01 1.46 0.96
N ASN A 57 -9.40 1.67 -0.29
CA ASN A 57 -10.80 1.66 -0.74
C ASN A 57 -11.18 0.34 -1.41
N PHE A 58 -10.31 -0.68 -1.31
CA PHE A 58 -10.48 -1.98 -1.98
C PHE A 58 -10.54 -1.88 -3.52
N VAL A 59 -9.94 -0.83 -4.09
CA VAL A 59 -9.79 -0.69 -5.54
C VAL A 59 -8.50 -1.38 -5.96
N PRO A 60 -8.52 -2.24 -7.00
CA PRO A 60 -7.31 -2.90 -7.47
C PRO A 60 -6.30 -1.88 -8.00
N VAL A 61 -5.05 -2.01 -7.57
CA VAL A 61 -3.94 -1.20 -8.07
C VAL A 61 -3.15 -1.98 -9.12
N ASN A 62 -2.67 -1.29 -10.15
CA ASN A 62 -1.94 -1.91 -11.27
C ASN A 62 -0.42 -1.74 -11.12
N ASP A 63 0.07 -1.97 -9.90
CA ASP A 63 1.50 -1.86 -9.59
C ASP A 63 2.26 -3.12 -10.04
N LYS A 64 3.52 -2.94 -10.44
CA LYS A 64 4.37 -4.06 -10.83
C LYS A 64 4.98 -4.73 -9.59
N TYR A 65 4.85 -6.05 -9.52
CA TYR A 65 5.59 -6.86 -8.56
C TYR A 65 7.06 -6.94 -8.97
N SER A 66 7.97 -6.56 -8.08
CA SER A 66 9.42 -6.72 -8.30
C SER A 66 9.86 -8.17 -8.24
N MET A 67 9.20 -8.98 -7.41
CA MET A 67 9.50 -10.39 -7.19
C MET A 67 8.24 -11.13 -6.75
N VAL A 68 8.07 -12.36 -7.26
CA VAL A 68 7.08 -13.34 -6.79
C VAL A 68 7.83 -14.65 -6.65
N GLU A 69 7.87 -15.18 -5.44
CA GLU A 69 8.63 -16.39 -5.11
C GLU A 69 7.73 -17.48 -4.52
N LEU A 70 8.12 -18.73 -4.77
CA LEU A 70 7.56 -19.90 -4.13
C LEU A 70 8.68 -20.54 -3.32
N GLN A 71 8.48 -20.64 -2.01
CA GLN A 71 9.43 -21.26 -1.09
C GLN A 71 8.92 -22.65 -0.70
N ASP A 72 9.78 -23.64 -0.82
CA ASP A 72 9.50 -24.98 -0.30
C ASP A 72 9.71 -25.01 1.23
N PRO A 73 9.19 -26.01 1.95
CA PRO A 73 9.22 -25.99 3.42
C PRO A 73 10.60 -26.24 4.06
N ASN A 74 11.67 -26.49 3.31
CA ASN A 74 13.01 -26.80 3.83
C ASN A 74 13.95 -25.58 3.93
#